data_AF-A0A2A2FCJ6-F1
#
_entry.id   AF-A0A2A2FCJ6-F1
#
_cell.length_a   1.000
_cell.length_b   1.000
_cell.length_c   1.000
_cell.angle_alpha   90.00
_cell.angle_beta   90.00
_cell.angle_gamma   90.00
#
_symmetry.space_group_name_H-M   'P 1'
#
loop_
_entity.id
_entity.type
_entity.pdbx_description
1 polymer ?
#
loop_
_entity_poly.entity_id
_entity_poly.type
_entity_poly.pdbx_seq_one_letter_code
_entity_poly.pdbx_strand_id
1 'polypeptide(L)'
;MNRRSLLAALATGAATVLAGCGHPSVVLDLNEATDDDVADEVSMNADPDSEEYDVVASAIENGTATRRGRYELFDRTDTVRVDGAFYEVTETRVASSEVTVYEVLLDLDPEDTTPELGEIAFDDLPETDRKRLERIVTEADPPLGDGYDIGVDYGSAEEVGNDSVFVPDREYDVLVYEGERYRVAVESRTAPEAEYRYEASEVAPDVETFADRVRDRYLFVLAGLSDAEREVVEESIDGAYFEDDDAFRSVVDRIRDHDAIREDDFDGTWLLEYEGAAYLAYVEW
;
A
#
# COMPACT_ATOMS: atom_id res chain seq x y z
N MET A 1 -38.01 -54.23 -49.50
CA MET A 1 -37.18 -54.18 -48.28
C MET A 1 -37.77 -53.13 -47.36
N ASN A 2 -38.08 -53.50 -46.12
CA ASN A 2 -38.79 -52.69 -45.13
C ASN A 2 -37.81 -51.90 -44.25
N ARG A 3 -38.16 -50.64 -43.98
CA ARG A 3 -38.21 -49.92 -42.68
C ARG A 3 -37.08 -50.04 -41.62
N ARG A 4 -36.54 -48.85 -41.31
CA ARG A 4 -36.33 -48.20 -39.97
C ARG A 4 -35.17 -48.62 -39.06
N SER A 5 -34.32 -47.62 -38.71
CA SER A 5 -33.95 -47.13 -37.35
C SER A 5 -32.58 -46.39 -37.40
N LEU A 6 -32.49 -45.05 -37.52
CA LEU A 6 -32.46 -44.01 -36.46
C LEU A 6 -31.60 -44.30 -35.22
N LEU A 7 -30.40 -43.68 -35.16
CA LEU A 7 -29.62 -43.23 -33.98
C LEU A 7 -28.70 -42.09 -34.50
N ALA A 8 -28.91 -40.79 -34.24
CA ALA A 8 -28.89 -40.03 -32.98
C ALA A 8 -27.53 -40.08 -32.27
N ALA A 9 -26.64 -39.13 -32.57
CA ALA A 9 -25.53 -38.74 -31.71
C ALA A 9 -25.47 -37.21 -31.67
N LEU A 10 -25.97 -36.66 -30.57
CA LEU A 10 -25.97 -35.23 -30.25
C LEU A 10 -24.54 -34.76 -30.00
N ALA A 11 -24.08 -33.79 -30.79
CA ALA A 11 -23.00 -32.90 -30.41
C ALA A 11 -23.56 -31.88 -29.42
N THR A 12 -23.13 -31.94 -28.16
CA THR A 12 -23.35 -30.85 -27.21
C THR A 12 -21.97 -30.36 -26.80
N GLY A 13 -21.50 -29.32 -27.49
CA GLY A 13 -20.36 -28.54 -27.05
C GLY A 13 -20.80 -27.72 -25.86
N ALA A 14 -20.28 -28.04 -24.68
CA ALA A 14 -20.35 -27.17 -23.53
C ALA A 14 -19.38 -26.01 -23.77
N ALA A 15 -19.88 -24.87 -24.22
CA ALA A 15 -19.17 -23.61 -24.11
C ALA A 15 -19.29 -23.14 -22.66
N THR A 16 -18.29 -23.48 -21.84
CA THR A 16 -18.07 -22.83 -20.56
C THR A 16 -17.61 -21.41 -20.84
N VAL A 17 -18.51 -20.43 -20.67
CA VAL A 17 -18.11 -19.03 -20.53
C VAL A 17 -17.37 -18.95 -19.20
N LEU A 18 -16.04 -18.92 -19.28
CA LEU A 18 -15.21 -18.52 -18.16
C LEU A 18 -15.56 -17.06 -17.89
N ALA A 19 -16.34 -16.81 -16.83
CA ALA A 19 -16.38 -15.50 -16.19
C ALA A 19 -14.99 -15.30 -15.55
N GLY A 20 -14.01 -14.94 -16.38
CA GLY A 20 -12.81 -14.30 -15.87
C GLY A 20 -13.26 -13.00 -15.25
N CYS A 21 -12.87 -12.76 -14.01
CA CYS A 21 -12.86 -11.42 -13.44
C CYS A 21 -11.83 -10.63 -14.25
N GLY A 22 -12.21 -10.19 -15.44
CA GLY A 22 -11.41 -9.27 -16.24
C GLY A 22 -11.49 -7.93 -15.54
N HIS A 23 -10.35 -7.45 -15.06
CA HIS A 23 -10.25 -6.05 -14.69
C HIS A 23 -10.69 -5.24 -15.93
N PRO A 24 -11.61 -4.27 -15.78
CA PRO A 24 -12.01 -3.43 -16.90
C PRO A 24 -10.77 -2.75 -17.48
N SER A 25 -10.73 -2.58 -18.81
CA SER A 25 -9.55 -2.00 -19.48
C SER A 25 -9.49 -0.48 -19.38
N VAL A 26 -10.58 0.15 -18.95
CA VAL A 26 -10.72 1.59 -18.77
C VAL A 26 -11.67 1.83 -17.60
N VAL A 27 -11.47 2.94 -16.89
CA VAL A 27 -12.33 3.36 -15.78
C VAL A 27 -12.46 4.87 -15.79
N LEU A 28 -13.68 5.38 -15.55
CA LEU A 28 -13.93 6.74 -15.10
C LEU A 28 -14.84 6.67 -13.88
N ASP A 29 -14.38 7.22 -12.76
CA ASP A 29 -15.13 7.25 -11.49
C ASP A 29 -15.05 8.66 -10.90
N LEU A 30 -16.19 9.29 -10.66
CA LEU A 30 -16.33 10.65 -10.14
C LEU A 30 -16.98 10.60 -8.77
N ASN A 31 -16.18 10.85 -7.74
CA ASN A 31 -16.66 10.96 -6.37
C ASN A 31 -16.82 12.43 -5.99
N GLU A 32 -18.01 12.83 -5.53
CA GLU A 32 -18.23 14.20 -5.04
C GLU A 32 -17.25 14.49 -3.91
N ALA A 33 -16.52 15.60 -4.01
CA ALA A 33 -15.34 15.87 -3.19
C ALA A 33 -15.64 16.88 -2.08
N THR A 34 -15.55 16.44 -0.83
CA THR A 34 -15.53 17.33 0.34
C THR A 34 -14.14 17.95 0.55
N ASP A 35 -14.01 18.88 1.50
CA ASP A 35 -12.71 19.46 1.86
C ASP A 35 -11.73 18.41 2.38
N ASP A 36 -12.20 17.46 3.19
CA ASP A 36 -11.38 16.35 3.68
C ASP A 36 -10.97 15.43 2.52
N ASP A 37 -11.87 15.09 1.59
CA ASP A 37 -11.51 14.23 0.44
C ASP A 37 -10.42 14.88 -0.43
N VAL A 38 -10.54 16.19 -0.71
CA VAL A 38 -9.53 16.95 -1.47
C VAL A 38 -8.20 17.01 -0.72
N ALA A 39 -8.24 17.19 0.60
CA ALA A 39 -7.03 17.26 1.41
C ALA A 39 -6.32 15.91 1.52
N ASP A 40 -7.08 14.83 1.72
CA ASP A 40 -6.56 13.46 1.86
C ASP A 40 -5.96 12.95 0.54
N GLU A 41 -6.45 13.41 -0.61
CA GLU A 41 -5.86 13.04 -1.92
C GLU A 41 -4.42 13.57 -2.11
N VAL A 42 -4.07 14.71 -1.49
CA VAL A 42 -2.76 15.36 -1.68
C VAL A 42 -1.87 15.37 -0.45
N SER A 43 -2.30 14.77 0.65
CA SER A 43 -1.56 14.77 1.91
C SER A 43 -1.62 13.42 2.61
N MET A 44 -0.62 13.15 3.44
CA MET A 44 -0.63 12.01 4.35
C MET A 44 -1.17 12.45 5.71
N ASN A 45 -2.18 11.75 6.21
CA ASN A 45 -2.57 11.86 7.61
C ASN A 45 -1.65 10.98 8.46
N ALA A 46 -0.83 11.59 9.31
CA ALA A 46 0.07 10.85 10.20
C ALA A 46 -0.65 10.43 11.48
N ASP A 47 -0.72 9.12 11.72
CA ASP A 47 -1.34 8.58 12.94
C ASP A 47 -0.52 8.98 14.17
N PRO A 48 -1.14 9.38 15.30
CA PRO A 48 -0.41 9.85 16.48
C PRO A 48 0.60 8.88 17.10
N ASP A 49 0.49 7.58 16.79
CA ASP A 49 1.39 6.53 17.28
C ASP A 49 2.41 6.09 16.18
N SER A 50 2.51 6.83 15.07
CA SER A 50 3.36 6.50 13.92
C SER A 50 4.71 7.25 13.93
N GLU A 51 5.69 6.68 13.25
CA GLU A 51 7.03 7.31 13.11
C GLU A 51 6.95 8.64 12.36
N GLU A 52 6.05 8.74 11.36
CA GLU A 52 5.76 9.94 10.60
C GLU A 52 5.31 11.09 11.51
N TYR A 53 4.37 10.82 12.42
CA TYR A 53 3.88 11.81 13.36
C TYR A 53 5.00 12.28 14.28
N ASP A 54 5.75 11.35 14.88
CA ASP A 54 6.86 11.65 15.80
C ASP A 54 7.94 12.53 15.15
N VAL A 55 8.32 12.23 13.91
CA VAL A 55 9.32 12.98 13.15
C VAL A 55 8.84 14.39 12.83
N VAL A 56 7.60 14.53 12.34
CA VAL A 56 7.05 15.84 11.96
C VAL A 56 6.79 16.70 13.20
N ALA A 57 6.19 16.14 14.26
CA ALA A 57 5.99 16.85 15.52
C ALA A 57 7.33 17.33 16.12
N SER A 58 8.36 16.48 16.09
CA SER A 58 9.71 16.85 16.53
C SER A 58 10.31 17.97 15.68
N ALA A 59 10.10 17.96 14.36
CA ALA A 59 10.58 19.00 13.46
C ALA A 59 9.85 20.32 13.68
N ILE A 60 8.54 20.30 13.95
CA ILE A 60 7.75 21.49 14.28
C ILE A 60 8.23 22.11 15.60
N GLU A 61 8.46 21.30 16.64
CA GLU A 61 8.88 21.79 17.96
C GLU A 61 10.32 22.33 17.95
N ASN A 62 11.25 21.60 17.32
CA ASN A 62 12.68 21.87 17.41
C ASN A 62 13.25 22.60 16.18
N GLY A 63 12.43 22.84 15.15
CA GLY A 63 12.81 23.36 13.84
C GLY A 63 13.36 22.29 12.89
N THR A 64 13.98 21.22 13.41
CA THR A 64 14.44 20.08 12.61
C THR A 64 14.35 18.78 13.41
N ALA A 65 14.13 17.66 12.74
CA ALA A 65 14.28 16.32 13.31
C ALA A 65 15.32 15.50 12.55
N THR A 66 15.85 14.45 13.16
CA THR A 66 16.75 13.49 12.51
C THR A 66 16.32 12.07 12.77
N ARG A 67 16.34 11.24 11.74
CA ARG A 67 16.00 9.81 11.79
C ARG A 67 17.07 9.01 11.08
N ARG A 68 17.33 7.78 11.54
CA ARG A 68 18.05 6.79 10.75
C ARG A 68 17.07 5.81 10.15
N GLY A 69 17.27 5.50 8.88
CA GLY A 69 16.40 4.59 8.17
C GLY A 69 17.09 4.03 6.93
N ARG A 70 16.61 2.88 6.48
CA ARG A 70 17.02 2.28 5.20
C ARG A 70 16.29 2.92 4.02
N TYR A 71 15.16 3.57 4.27
CA TYR A 71 14.27 4.15 3.28
C TYR A 71 13.82 5.55 3.70
N GLU A 72 13.47 6.36 2.70
CA GLU A 72 12.76 7.62 2.90
C GLU A 72 11.44 7.35 3.62
N LEU A 73 11.09 8.24 4.56
CA LEU A 73 9.86 8.10 5.33
C LEU A 73 8.64 8.57 4.52
N PHE A 74 8.85 9.55 3.66
CA PHE A 74 7.80 10.24 2.91
C PHE A 74 7.96 10.03 1.40
N ASP A 75 7.98 8.77 0.94
CA ASP A 75 8.32 8.41 -0.46
C ASP A 75 7.29 8.89 -1.51
N ARG A 76 6.05 9.19 -1.09
CA ARG A 76 4.93 9.49 -1.99
C ARG A 76 4.28 10.85 -1.78
N THR A 77 4.66 11.57 -0.74
CA THR A 77 4.03 12.84 -0.40
C THR A 77 4.93 13.73 0.41
N ASP A 78 4.98 15.00 0.05
CA ASP A 78 5.73 16.00 0.78
C ASP A 78 4.84 16.78 1.75
N THR A 79 3.54 16.47 1.84
CA THR A 79 2.59 17.19 2.72
C THR A 79 1.98 16.25 3.76
N VAL A 80 2.11 16.61 5.03
CA VAL A 80 1.64 15.82 6.16
C VAL A 80 0.64 16.62 6.99
N ARG A 81 -0.50 16.00 7.32
CA ARG A 81 -1.50 16.51 8.24
C ARG A 81 -1.16 16.07 9.66
N VAL A 82 -1.00 17.04 10.57
CA VAL A 82 -0.72 16.83 11.99
C VAL A 82 -1.64 17.74 12.80
N ASP A 83 -2.41 17.15 13.71
CA ASP A 83 -3.37 17.86 14.60
C ASP A 83 -4.33 18.82 13.85
N GLY A 84 -4.65 18.51 12.59
CA GLY A 84 -5.55 19.29 11.74
C GLY A 84 -4.90 20.38 10.89
N ALA A 85 -3.61 20.68 11.10
CA ALA A 85 -2.81 21.57 10.26
C ALA A 85 -1.98 20.78 9.25
N PHE A 86 -1.55 21.45 8.18
CA PHE A 86 -0.83 20.84 7.06
C PHE A 86 0.58 21.42 6.97
N TYR A 87 1.56 20.53 6.84
CA TYR A 87 2.97 20.87 6.81
C TYR A 87 3.62 20.29 5.56
N GLU A 88 4.36 21.12 4.82
CA GLU A 88 5.30 20.63 3.83
C GLU A 88 6.55 20.12 4.56
N VAL A 89 6.94 18.88 4.29
CA VAL A 89 8.05 18.18 4.93
C VAL A 89 9.14 17.96 3.92
N THR A 90 10.35 18.45 4.22
CA THR A 90 11.53 18.15 3.42
C THR A 90 12.36 17.07 4.09
N GLU A 91 12.58 15.96 3.38
CA GLU A 91 13.47 14.88 3.80
C GLU A 91 14.83 15.00 3.09
N THR A 92 15.89 15.31 3.84
CA THR A 92 17.25 15.45 3.29
C THR A 92 18.19 14.39 3.87
N ARG A 93 18.73 13.51 3.04
CA ARG A 93 19.82 12.61 3.43
C ARG A 93 21.08 13.40 3.78
N VAL A 94 21.50 13.32 5.03
CA VAL A 94 22.69 14.03 5.54
C VAL A 94 23.89 13.10 5.76
N ALA A 95 23.66 11.81 5.97
CA ALA A 95 24.73 10.82 6.08
C ALA A 95 24.35 9.46 5.47
N SER A 96 25.35 8.60 5.31
CA SER A 96 25.19 7.20 4.93
C SER A 96 26.09 6.32 5.78
N SER A 97 25.55 5.20 6.21
CA SER A 97 26.21 4.13 6.94
C SER A 97 25.86 2.78 6.33
N GLU A 98 26.50 1.74 6.83
CA GLU A 98 26.10 0.35 6.61
C GLU A 98 25.68 -0.22 7.97
N VAL A 99 24.61 -1.02 7.98
CA VAL A 99 24.08 -1.70 9.17
C VAL A 99 23.89 -3.18 8.88
N THR A 100 24.08 -4.03 9.90
CA THR A 100 23.73 -5.45 9.80
C THR A 100 22.23 -5.60 10.04
N VAL A 101 21.54 -6.20 9.09
CA VAL A 101 20.13 -6.56 9.20
C VAL A 101 19.98 -8.08 9.27
N TYR A 102 18.93 -8.52 9.95
CA TYR A 102 18.66 -9.91 10.28
C TYR A 102 17.32 -10.34 9.71
N GLU A 103 17.28 -11.59 9.27
CA GLU A 103 16.08 -12.29 8.83
C GLU A 103 15.99 -13.59 9.62
N VAL A 104 14.85 -13.82 10.26
CA VAL A 104 14.56 -15.05 10.99
C VAL A 104 13.81 -15.99 10.06
N LEU A 105 14.42 -17.14 9.81
CA LEU A 105 13.89 -18.17 8.93
C LEU A 105 13.20 -19.26 9.74
N LEU A 106 12.02 -19.69 9.31
CA LEU A 106 11.26 -20.80 9.88
C LEU A 106 11.09 -21.91 8.84
N ASP A 107 11.45 -23.11 9.24
CA ASP A 107 11.19 -24.37 8.53
C ASP A 107 10.04 -25.06 9.27
N LEU A 108 8.92 -25.20 8.56
CA LEU A 108 7.64 -25.66 9.11
C LEU A 108 7.50 -27.17 9.08
N ASP A 109 8.21 -27.87 8.20
CA ASP A 109 8.22 -29.33 8.09
C ASP A 109 9.62 -29.96 8.20
N PRO A 110 10.39 -29.63 9.26
CA PRO A 110 11.80 -30.00 9.34
C PRO A 110 11.98 -31.52 9.47
N GLU A 111 12.92 -32.08 8.71
CA GLU A 111 13.31 -33.50 8.81
C GLU A 111 13.92 -33.84 10.18
N ASP A 112 14.53 -32.86 10.85
CA ASP A 112 15.11 -32.97 12.19
C ASP A 112 14.62 -31.85 13.11
N THR A 113 13.99 -32.24 14.22
CA THR A 113 13.45 -31.32 15.24
C THR A 113 14.25 -31.33 16.55
N THR A 114 15.43 -31.96 16.53
CA THR A 114 16.35 -32.01 17.67
C THR A 114 16.96 -30.63 17.91
N PRO A 115 16.84 -30.05 19.12
CA PRO A 115 17.44 -28.75 19.40
C PRO A 115 18.95 -28.90 19.61
N GLU A 116 19.73 -28.04 18.96
CA GLU A 116 21.19 -27.95 19.12
C GLU A 116 21.56 -26.82 20.09
N LEU A 117 20.79 -25.72 20.09
CA LEU A 117 20.93 -24.59 21.02
C LEU A 117 19.91 -24.68 22.13
N GLY A 118 18.65 -24.90 21.76
CA GLY A 118 17.54 -24.95 22.70
C GLY A 118 16.19 -24.87 22.00
N GLU A 119 15.15 -25.19 22.75
CA GLU A 119 13.77 -25.02 22.32
C GLU A 119 13.07 -23.95 23.17
N ILE A 120 12.21 -23.16 22.54
CA ILE A 120 11.35 -22.17 23.20
C ILE A 120 9.90 -22.35 22.74
N ALA A 121 8.95 -22.23 23.67
CA ALA A 121 7.55 -22.19 23.32
C ALA A 121 7.17 -20.81 22.80
N PHE A 122 6.30 -20.74 21.79
CA PHE A 122 5.83 -19.47 21.22
C PHE A 122 5.26 -18.51 22.28
N ASP A 123 4.53 -19.04 23.26
CA ASP A 123 3.95 -18.25 24.35
C ASP A 123 4.99 -17.65 25.30
N ASP A 124 6.19 -18.24 25.36
CA ASP A 124 7.31 -17.78 26.18
C ASP A 124 8.24 -16.81 25.43
N LEU A 125 7.96 -16.52 24.15
CA LEU A 125 8.74 -15.55 23.37
C LEU A 125 8.60 -14.14 23.95
N PRO A 126 9.69 -13.35 23.92
CA PRO A 126 9.61 -11.91 24.11
C PRO A 126 8.56 -11.28 23.19
N GLU A 127 7.89 -10.21 23.65
CA GLU A 127 6.80 -9.59 22.89
C GLU A 127 7.24 -9.13 21.49
N THR A 128 8.47 -8.64 21.37
CA THR A 128 9.13 -8.25 20.10
C THR A 128 9.18 -9.38 19.08
N ASP A 129 9.55 -10.59 19.51
CA ASP A 129 9.67 -11.76 18.64
C ASP A 129 8.29 -12.33 18.34
N ARG A 130 7.44 -12.44 19.38
CA ARG A 130 6.10 -12.97 19.27
C ARG A 130 5.26 -12.19 18.26
N LYS A 131 5.24 -10.86 18.32
CA LYS A 131 4.47 -10.01 17.38
C LYS A 131 4.91 -10.20 15.93
N ARG A 132 6.22 -10.38 15.68
CA ARG A 132 6.75 -10.59 14.33
C ARG A 132 6.41 -11.97 13.78
N LEU A 133 6.40 -12.98 14.64
CA LEU A 133 6.13 -14.37 14.23
C LEU A 133 4.65 -14.77 14.28
N GLU A 134 3.80 -14.01 14.99
CA GLU A 134 2.37 -14.33 15.20
C GLU A 134 1.64 -14.58 13.89
N ARG A 135 1.74 -13.66 12.93
CA ARG A 135 1.06 -13.80 11.63
C ARG A 135 1.46 -15.08 10.91
N ILE A 136 2.75 -15.41 10.96
CA ILE A 136 3.33 -16.53 10.23
C ILE A 136 2.86 -17.86 10.80
N VAL A 137 2.88 -18.01 12.12
CA VAL A 137 2.46 -19.28 12.75
C VAL A 137 0.94 -19.49 12.69
N THR A 138 0.14 -18.43 12.50
CA THR A 138 -1.32 -18.54 12.40
C THR A 138 -1.85 -18.68 10.97
N GLU A 139 -1.16 -18.14 9.97
CA GLU A 139 -1.62 -18.07 8.57
C GLU A 139 -0.75 -18.88 7.61
N ALA A 140 0.22 -19.67 8.10
CA ALA A 140 1.16 -20.40 7.25
C ALA A 140 0.44 -21.22 6.15
N ASP A 141 0.74 -20.87 4.90
CA ASP A 141 0.41 -21.71 3.74
C ASP A 141 1.14 -23.06 3.86
N PRO A 142 0.59 -24.14 3.27
CA PRO A 142 1.27 -25.44 3.27
C PRO A 142 2.66 -25.34 2.63
N PRO A 143 3.68 -26.05 3.16
CA PRO A 143 5.07 -25.95 2.71
C PRO A 143 5.19 -26.24 1.21
N LEU A 144 5.95 -25.40 0.49
CA LEU A 144 6.05 -25.42 -0.97
C LEU A 144 7.37 -26.01 -1.48
N GLY A 145 8.30 -26.42 -0.61
CA GLY A 145 9.60 -27.01 -0.99
C GLY A 145 10.40 -27.52 0.19
N ASP A 146 11.59 -28.10 -0.06
CA ASP A 146 12.53 -28.52 0.99
C ASP A 146 13.30 -27.31 1.56
N GLY A 147 13.33 -27.11 2.89
CA GLY A 147 14.16 -26.11 3.57
C GLY A 147 13.38 -25.11 4.42
N TYR A 148 13.94 -23.92 4.66
CA TYR A 148 13.21 -22.85 5.36
C TYR A 148 12.09 -22.29 4.47
N ASP A 149 10.85 -22.47 4.91
CA ASP A 149 9.65 -22.10 4.17
C ASP A 149 9.35 -20.61 4.23
N ILE A 150 9.66 -19.97 5.38
CA ILE A 150 9.30 -18.58 5.64
C ILE A 150 10.51 -17.81 6.16
N GLY A 151 10.70 -16.59 5.64
CA GLY A 151 11.59 -15.59 6.19
C GLY A 151 10.81 -14.42 6.79
N VAL A 152 11.25 -13.95 7.96
CA VAL A 152 10.69 -12.79 8.65
C VAL A 152 11.79 -11.76 8.81
N ASP A 153 11.63 -10.61 8.18
CA ASP A 153 12.53 -9.48 8.32
C ASP A 153 12.46 -8.92 9.76
N TYR A 154 13.59 -8.95 10.47
CA TYR A 154 13.70 -8.36 11.81
C TYR A 154 14.27 -6.95 11.78
N GLY A 155 15.03 -6.60 10.74
CA GLY A 155 15.76 -5.33 10.65
C GLY A 155 17.10 -5.42 11.38
N SER A 156 17.60 -4.29 11.86
CA SER A 156 18.84 -4.20 12.63
C SER A 156 18.62 -4.58 14.09
N ALA A 157 19.71 -4.91 14.80
CA ALA A 157 19.66 -5.18 16.23
C ALA A 157 19.14 -3.97 17.05
N GLU A 158 19.37 -2.74 16.57
CA GLU A 158 18.87 -1.52 17.24
C GLU A 158 17.34 -1.41 17.11
N GLU A 159 16.78 -1.71 15.93
CA GLU A 159 15.33 -1.74 15.67
C GLU A 159 14.61 -2.85 16.47
N VAL A 160 15.28 -3.98 16.68
CA VAL A 160 14.71 -5.13 17.40
C VAL A 160 14.78 -4.93 18.92
N GLY A 161 15.83 -4.26 19.40
CA GLY A 161 16.11 -4.10 20.82
C GLY A 161 16.79 -5.34 21.42
N ASN A 162 17.18 -5.23 22.70
CA ASN A 162 18.00 -6.24 23.38
C ASN A 162 17.19 -7.42 23.95
N ASP A 163 15.87 -7.41 23.79
CA ASP A 163 14.98 -8.42 24.39
C ASP A 163 14.75 -9.61 23.47
N SER A 164 15.13 -9.53 22.19
CA SER A 164 14.96 -10.64 21.24
C SER A 164 15.88 -11.81 21.56
N VAL A 165 15.34 -13.01 21.46
CA VAL A 165 16.11 -14.26 21.61
C VAL A 165 16.64 -14.80 20.28
N PHE A 166 16.34 -14.12 19.16
CA PHE A 166 16.79 -14.51 17.82
C PHE A 166 17.84 -13.55 17.25
N VAL A 167 17.73 -12.25 17.56
CA VAL A 167 18.58 -11.20 16.99
C VAL A 167 19.25 -10.38 18.09
N PRO A 168 20.56 -10.07 18.01
CA PRO A 168 21.49 -10.44 16.93
C PRO A 168 22.03 -11.87 17.01
N ASP A 169 22.02 -12.46 18.21
CA ASP A 169 22.58 -13.77 18.47
C ASP A 169 21.45 -14.74 18.85
N ARG A 170 21.24 -15.74 17.99
CA ARG A 170 20.18 -16.74 18.17
C ARG A 170 20.43 -17.62 19.41
N GLU A 171 19.54 -17.57 20.38
CA GLU A 171 19.57 -18.39 21.62
C GLU A 171 18.87 -19.75 21.45
N TYR A 172 17.84 -19.82 20.61
CA TYR A 172 17.03 -21.02 20.37
C TYR A 172 16.95 -21.34 18.88
N ASP A 173 17.02 -22.63 18.54
CA ASP A 173 16.95 -23.13 17.17
C ASP A 173 15.71 -24.01 16.89
N VAL A 174 14.87 -24.19 17.91
CA VAL A 174 13.56 -24.83 17.78
C VAL A 174 12.48 -23.97 18.42
N LEU A 175 11.42 -23.69 17.66
CA LEU A 175 10.20 -23.03 18.14
C LEU A 175 9.11 -24.09 18.30
N VAL A 176 8.42 -24.08 19.45
CA VAL A 176 7.30 -24.98 19.73
C VAL A 176 6.00 -24.18 19.74
N TYR A 177 5.06 -24.55 18.87
CA TYR A 177 3.74 -23.93 18.78
C TYR A 177 2.68 -25.00 18.54
N GLU A 178 1.60 -24.97 19.33
CA GLU A 178 0.50 -25.96 19.29
C GLU A 178 0.93 -27.45 19.35
N GLY A 179 2.13 -27.72 19.87
CA GLY A 179 2.70 -29.07 19.96
C GLY A 179 3.52 -29.49 18.73
N GLU A 180 3.58 -28.65 17.70
CA GLU A 180 4.48 -28.79 16.56
C GLU A 180 5.84 -28.13 16.85
N ARG A 181 6.87 -28.56 16.13
CA ARG A 181 8.26 -28.12 16.32
C ARG A 181 8.80 -27.61 14.99
N TYR A 182 9.18 -26.35 14.96
CA TYR A 182 9.72 -25.66 13.78
C TYR A 182 11.21 -25.38 13.99
N ARG A 183 12.01 -25.49 12.93
CA ARG A 183 13.43 -25.12 12.98
C ARG A 183 13.57 -23.64 12.68
N VAL A 184 14.35 -22.96 13.52
CA VAL A 184 14.60 -21.52 13.38
C VAL A 184 16.02 -21.31 12.90
N ALA A 185 16.23 -20.55 11.83
CA ALA A 185 17.52 -19.97 11.47
C ALA A 185 17.52 -18.45 11.49
N VAL A 186 18.72 -17.89 11.53
CA VAL A 186 18.93 -16.45 11.43
C VAL A 186 19.99 -16.24 10.37
N GLU A 187 19.60 -15.52 9.33
CA GLU A 187 20.53 -14.98 8.35
C GLU A 187 20.79 -13.51 8.64
N SER A 188 21.97 -13.04 8.25
CA SER A 188 22.31 -11.63 8.36
C SER A 188 23.04 -11.17 7.12
N ARG A 189 22.82 -9.89 6.78
CA ARG A 189 23.50 -9.23 5.67
C ARG A 189 23.77 -7.78 6.00
N THR A 190 24.76 -7.21 5.34
CA THR A 190 25.00 -5.77 5.37
C THR A 190 23.98 -5.07 4.47
N ALA A 191 23.36 -4.00 4.96
CA ALA A 191 22.44 -3.15 4.21
C ALA A 191 22.87 -1.67 4.33
N PRO A 192 22.63 -0.85 3.30
CA PRO A 192 22.83 0.59 3.40
C PRO A 192 21.80 1.19 4.37
N GLU A 193 22.25 2.15 5.15
CA GLU A 193 21.42 2.97 6.01
C GLU A 193 21.78 4.44 5.79
N ALA A 194 20.81 5.32 6.02
CA ALA A 194 20.97 6.74 5.87
C ALA A 194 20.49 7.47 7.12
N GLU A 195 21.15 8.58 7.42
CA GLU A 195 20.62 9.57 8.36
C GLU A 195 19.94 10.66 7.55
N TYR A 196 18.69 10.93 7.90
CA TYR A 196 17.85 11.93 7.27
C TYR A 196 17.60 13.07 8.25
N ARG A 197 17.57 14.28 7.72
CA ARG A 197 17.18 15.51 8.42
C ARG A 197 15.85 15.97 7.83
N TYR A 198 14.89 16.22 8.71
CA TYR A 198 13.54 16.65 8.38
C TYR A 198 13.34 18.09 8.81
N GLU A 199 12.70 18.85 7.94
CA GLU A 199 12.26 20.22 8.19
C GLU A 199 10.77 20.28 7.85
N ALA A 200 9.95 20.87 8.72
CA ALA A 200 8.51 20.98 8.54
C ALA A 200 8.11 22.46 8.48
N SER A 201 7.36 22.84 7.45
CA SER A 201 6.87 24.21 7.26
C SER A 201 5.36 24.21 7.11
N GLU A 202 4.65 24.95 7.96
CA GLU A 202 3.19 25.07 7.88
C GLU A 202 2.78 25.67 6.53
N VAL A 203 1.89 24.97 5.81
CA VAL A 203 1.35 25.41 4.52
C VAL A 203 -0.13 25.78 4.59
N ALA A 204 -0.86 25.25 5.58
CA ALA A 204 -2.22 25.64 5.90
C ALA A 204 -2.55 25.29 7.36
N PRO A 205 -3.31 26.15 8.07
CA PRO A 205 -3.66 25.93 9.48
C PRO A 205 -4.84 24.97 9.69
N ASP A 206 -5.62 24.68 8.64
CA ASP A 206 -6.83 23.87 8.69
C ASP A 206 -7.18 23.29 7.31
N VAL A 207 -8.12 22.34 7.30
CA VAL A 207 -8.54 21.59 6.09
C VAL A 207 -9.22 22.48 5.06
N GLU A 208 -10.05 23.43 5.48
CA GLU A 208 -10.76 24.34 4.58
C GLU A 208 -9.74 25.19 3.79
N THR A 209 -8.77 25.79 4.50
CA THR A 209 -7.72 26.61 3.88
C THR A 209 -6.83 25.79 2.95
N PHE A 210 -6.55 24.54 3.30
CA PHE A 210 -5.72 23.66 2.48
C PHE A 210 -6.47 23.22 1.21
N ALA A 211 -7.71 22.74 1.34
CA ALA A 211 -8.54 22.31 0.22
C ALA A 211 -8.79 23.46 -0.78
N ASP A 212 -9.00 24.69 -0.30
CA ASP A 212 -9.11 25.87 -1.17
C ASP A 212 -7.83 26.10 -1.98
N ARG A 213 -6.66 25.93 -1.39
CA ARG A 213 -5.38 26.03 -2.12
C ARG A 213 -5.22 24.94 -3.17
N VAL A 214 -5.70 23.73 -2.91
CA VAL A 214 -5.71 22.62 -3.87
C VAL A 214 -6.67 22.94 -5.03
N ARG A 215 -7.88 23.42 -4.73
CA ARG A 215 -8.86 23.86 -5.73
C ARG A 215 -8.32 24.97 -6.61
N ASP A 216 -7.69 25.99 -6.02
CA ASP A 216 -7.08 27.09 -6.77
C ASP A 216 -6.04 26.62 -7.80
N ARG A 217 -5.42 25.47 -7.57
CA ARG A 217 -4.41 24.89 -8.46
C ARG A 217 -4.99 23.91 -9.49
N TYR A 218 -5.88 23.02 -9.07
CA TYR A 218 -6.28 21.86 -9.87
C TYR A 218 -7.72 21.91 -10.37
N LEU A 219 -8.62 22.64 -9.70
CA LEU A 219 -10.04 22.63 -10.06
C LEU A 219 -10.27 23.29 -11.42
N PHE A 220 -10.85 22.53 -12.34
CA PHE A 220 -11.34 23.06 -13.62
C PHE A 220 -12.80 22.70 -13.85
N VAL A 221 -13.51 23.49 -14.65
CA VAL A 221 -14.93 23.23 -14.95
C VAL A 221 -15.04 22.31 -16.16
N LEU A 222 -15.62 21.14 -15.99
CA LEU A 222 -15.94 20.21 -17.07
C LEU A 222 -17.26 20.65 -17.74
N ALA A 223 -17.15 21.35 -18.87
CA ALA A 223 -18.29 21.91 -19.58
C ALA A 223 -18.25 21.63 -21.09
N GLY A 224 -19.34 21.99 -21.78
CA GLY A 224 -19.44 21.87 -23.23
C GLY A 224 -19.62 20.42 -23.72
N LEU A 225 -20.06 19.53 -22.85
CA LEU A 225 -20.32 18.12 -23.15
C LEU A 225 -21.53 17.96 -24.08
N SER A 226 -21.43 17.03 -25.03
CA SER A 226 -22.53 16.47 -25.81
C SER A 226 -23.43 15.59 -24.94
N ASP A 227 -24.58 15.16 -25.48
CA ASP A 227 -25.52 14.32 -24.71
C ASP A 227 -24.91 12.96 -24.32
N ALA A 228 -24.11 12.36 -25.21
CA ALA A 228 -23.42 11.09 -24.92
C ALA A 228 -22.28 11.26 -23.92
N GLU A 229 -21.50 12.35 -24.00
CA GLU A 229 -20.45 12.65 -23.01
C GLU A 229 -21.06 12.94 -21.62
N ARG A 230 -22.24 13.58 -21.56
CA ARG A 230 -22.96 13.79 -20.28
C ARG A 230 -23.43 12.48 -19.68
N GLU A 231 -23.95 11.56 -20.49
CA GLU A 231 -24.33 10.22 -20.03
C GLU A 231 -23.14 9.49 -19.38
N VAL A 232 -21.96 9.52 -20.02
CA VAL A 232 -20.72 8.98 -19.43
C VAL A 232 -20.41 9.60 -18.07
N VAL A 233 -20.45 10.94 -17.97
CA VAL A 233 -20.13 11.65 -16.71
C VAL A 233 -21.17 11.37 -15.62
N GLU A 234 -22.46 11.38 -15.96
CA GLU A 234 -23.54 11.10 -15.01
C GLU A 234 -23.48 9.65 -14.49
N GLU A 235 -23.22 8.68 -15.38
CA GLU A 235 -23.01 7.28 -14.98
C GLU A 235 -21.74 7.11 -14.11
N SER A 236 -20.70 7.90 -14.39
CA SER A 236 -19.47 7.93 -13.59
C SER A 236 -19.65 8.62 -12.22
N ILE A 237 -20.76 9.31 -11.98
CA ILE A 237 -21.09 9.89 -10.66
C ILE A 237 -21.93 8.91 -9.84
N ASP A 238 -22.86 8.20 -10.50
CA ASP A 238 -23.70 7.18 -9.84
C ASP A 238 -22.91 5.89 -9.52
N GLY A 239 -21.77 5.69 -10.16
CA GLY A 239 -20.82 4.59 -10.00
C GLY A 239 -19.63 4.81 -10.92
N ALA A 240 -18.98 3.76 -11.40
CA ALA A 240 -17.88 3.89 -12.36
C ALA A 240 -18.33 3.50 -13.79
N TYR A 241 -17.79 4.19 -14.78
CA TYR A 241 -17.96 3.88 -16.20
C TYR A 241 -16.80 3.03 -16.72
N PHE A 242 -17.10 2.00 -17.50
CA PHE A 242 -16.12 0.96 -17.90
C PHE A 242 -16.08 0.67 -19.41
N GLU A 243 -16.83 1.41 -20.22
CA GLU A 243 -16.91 1.17 -21.67
C GLU A 243 -15.92 2.06 -22.44
N ASP A 244 -15.04 1.46 -23.24
CA ASP A 244 -14.08 2.20 -24.07
C ASP A 244 -14.73 2.63 -25.41
N ASP A 245 -15.64 3.59 -25.36
CA ASP A 245 -16.32 4.18 -26.52
C ASP A 245 -15.82 5.59 -26.88
N ASP A 246 -16.35 6.18 -27.96
CA ASP A 246 -15.93 7.49 -28.44
C ASP A 246 -16.28 8.62 -27.46
N ALA A 247 -17.37 8.49 -26.69
CA ALA A 247 -17.76 9.49 -25.70
C ALA A 247 -16.85 9.43 -24.48
N PHE A 248 -16.55 8.23 -23.98
CA PHE A 248 -15.57 8.01 -22.91
C PHE A 248 -14.21 8.61 -23.26
N ARG A 249 -13.64 8.24 -24.41
CA ARG A 249 -12.32 8.76 -24.85
C ARG A 249 -12.33 10.29 -24.96
N SER A 250 -13.41 10.87 -25.47
CA SER A 250 -13.55 12.34 -25.58
C SER A 250 -13.60 13.03 -24.22
N VAL A 251 -14.26 12.42 -23.22
CA VAL A 251 -14.28 12.94 -21.83
C VAL A 251 -12.89 12.81 -21.20
N VAL A 252 -12.26 11.64 -21.30
CA VAL A 252 -10.92 11.39 -20.77
C VAL A 252 -9.88 12.30 -21.39
N ASP A 253 -9.86 12.46 -22.71
CA ASP A 253 -8.95 13.39 -23.39
C ASP A 253 -9.13 14.82 -22.86
N ARG A 254 -10.37 15.24 -22.60
CA ARG A 254 -10.66 16.57 -22.06
C ARG A 254 -10.21 16.72 -20.61
N ILE A 255 -10.35 15.68 -19.77
CA ILE A 255 -9.85 15.69 -18.39
C ILE A 255 -8.32 15.78 -18.38
N ARG A 256 -7.66 14.98 -19.23
CA ARG A 256 -6.20 14.91 -19.33
C ARG A 256 -5.54 16.13 -19.96
N ASP A 257 -6.31 17.01 -20.60
CA ASP A 257 -5.83 18.32 -21.04
C ASP A 257 -5.60 19.31 -19.88
N HIS A 258 -5.96 18.93 -18.64
CA HIS A 258 -5.77 19.70 -17.41
C HIS A 258 -4.73 19.07 -16.47
N ASP A 259 -4.17 19.90 -15.58
CA ASP A 259 -3.20 19.47 -14.58
C ASP A 259 -3.85 18.45 -13.61
N ALA A 260 -3.28 17.25 -13.54
CA ALA A 260 -3.70 16.22 -12.61
C ALA A 260 -3.20 16.50 -11.19
N ILE A 261 -3.96 16.05 -10.19
CA ILE A 261 -3.44 15.92 -8.82
C ILE A 261 -2.31 14.87 -8.81
N ARG A 262 -2.58 13.73 -9.45
CA ARG A 262 -1.66 12.61 -9.62
C ARG A 262 -1.85 12.03 -11.02
N GLU A 263 -0.76 11.81 -11.76
CA GLU A 263 -0.80 11.16 -13.08
C GLU A 263 0.34 10.15 -13.15
N ASP A 264 -0.02 8.91 -13.46
CA ASP A 264 0.87 7.80 -13.79
C ASP A 264 0.71 7.44 -15.28
N ASP A 265 1.40 6.38 -15.73
CA ASP A 265 1.44 5.99 -17.14
C ASP A 265 0.05 5.63 -17.74
N PHE A 266 -0.85 5.09 -16.91
CA PHE A 266 -2.15 4.53 -17.32
C PHE A 266 -3.33 4.98 -16.45
N ASP A 267 -3.08 5.75 -15.40
CA ASP A 267 -4.11 6.22 -14.48
C ASP A 267 -3.79 7.59 -13.89
N GLY A 268 -4.80 8.24 -13.31
CA GLY A 268 -4.59 9.47 -12.56
C GLY A 268 -5.85 9.96 -11.86
N THR A 269 -5.65 10.97 -11.02
CA THR A 269 -6.71 11.68 -10.31
C THR A 269 -6.73 13.16 -10.70
N TRP A 270 -7.90 13.66 -11.05
CA TRP A 270 -8.16 15.08 -11.34
C TRP A 270 -9.22 15.65 -10.40
N LEU A 271 -9.20 16.97 -10.24
CA LEU A 271 -10.23 17.70 -9.52
C LEU A 271 -11.02 18.56 -10.53
N LEU A 272 -12.31 18.28 -10.66
CA LEU A 272 -13.17 18.96 -11.64
C LEU A 272 -14.49 19.42 -11.04
N GLU A 273 -15.09 20.44 -11.63
CA GLU A 273 -16.45 20.89 -11.34
C GLU A 273 -17.40 20.43 -12.45
N TYR A 274 -18.49 19.77 -12.08
CA TYR A 274 -19.59 19.41 -12.97
C TYR A 274 -20.92 19.81 -12.32
N GLU A 275 -21.78 20.51 -13.07
CA GLU A 275 -23.07 21.05 -12.60
C GLU A 275 -23.05 21.81 -11.25
N GLY A 276 -21.91 22.42 -10.91
CA GLY A 276 -21.74 23.24 -9.71
C GLY A 276 -21.33 22.48 -8.45
N ALA A 277 -21.01 21.18 -8.57
CA ALA A 277 -20.36 20.38 -7.53
C ALA A 277 -18.95 19.98 -7.96
N ALA A 278 -18.04 19.85 -7.00
CA ALA A 278 -16.66 19.42 -7.24
C ALA A 278 -16.54 17.90 -7.08
N TYR A 279 -15.70 17.27 -7.91
CA TYR A 279 -15.50 15.84 -7.97
C TYR A 279 -14.01 15.51 -8.06
N LEU A 280 -13.59 14.48 -7.32
CA LEU A 280 -12.35 13.75 -7.60
C LEU A 280 -12.66 12.73 -8.69
N ALA A 281 -12.01 12.89 -9.83
CA ALA A 281 -12.16 12.02 -11.00
C ALA A 281 -10.95 11.09 -11.09
N TYR A 282 -11.16 9.81 -10.79
CA TYR A 282 -10.21 8.75 -11.12
C TYR A 282 -10.42 8.33 -12.58
N VAL A 283 -9.33 8.25 -13.33
CA VAL A 283 -9.34 7.86 -14.74
C VAL A 283 -8.28 6.79 -14.98
N GLU A 284 -8.64 5.72 -15.70
CA GLU A 284 -7.75 4.65 -16.15
C GLU A 284 -7.95 4.42 -17.67
N TRP A 285 -6.87 4.33 -18.45
CA TRP A 285 -6.90 4.29 -19.93
C TRP A 285 -5.86 3.38 -20.60
#